data_AF-A0A017T0T2-F1
#
_entry.id   AF-A0A017T0T2-F1
#
_cell.length_a   1.000
_cell.length_b   1.000
_cell.length_c   1.000
_cell.angle_alpha   90.00
_cell.angle_beta   90.00
_cell.angle_gamma   90.00
#
_symmetry.space_group_name_H-M   'P 1'
#
loop_
_entity.id
_entity.type
_entity.pdbx_description
1 polymer ?
#
loop_
_entity_poly.entity_id
_entity_poly.type
_entity_poly.pdbx_seq_one_letter_code
_entity_poly.pdbx_strand_id
1 'polypeptide(L)' 'MARPPEPTPTFAALRDHLAVYAGPMDAVWLDDERVTPQPGGFYGGWITAELIGPFKGGPGTLGW' A
#
# COMPACT_ATOMS: atom_id res chain seq x y z
N MET A 1 8.44 -16.06 12.02
CA MET A 1 8.08 -14.66 11.73
C MET A 1 7.75 -13.99 13.07
N ALA A 2 8.28 -12.79 13.35
CA ALA A 2 8.01 -12.12 14.62
C ALA A 2 6.54 -11.70 14.70
N ARG A 3 5.91 -11.83 15.88
CA ARG A 3 4.54 -11.36 16.10
C ARG A 3 4.52 -9.83 16.04
N PRO A 4 3.58 -9.21 15.30
CA PRO A 4 3.43 -7.76 15.32
C PRO A 4 3.16 -7.24 16.73
N PRO A 5 3.49 -5.97 17.02
CA PRO A 5 3.27 -5.38 18.33
C PRO A 5 1.77 -5.34 18.68
N GLU A 6 1.48 -5.36 19.98
CA GLU A 6 0.11 -5.23 20.48
C GLU A 6 -0.40 -3.80 20.23
N PRO A 7 -1.51 -3.59 19.49
CA PRO A 7 -2.06 -2.26 19.27
C PRO A 7 -2.55 -1.61 20.57
N THR A 8 -2.56 -0.28 20.63
CA THR A 8 -3.24 0.43 21.72
C THR A 8 -4.75 0.16 21.68
N PRO A 9 -5.51 0.35 22.79
CA PRO A 9 -6.92 0.00 22.83
C PRO A 9 -7.78 0.60 21.70
N THR A 10 -7.49 1.83 21.29
CA THR A 10 -8.19 2.51 20.19
C THR A 10 -8.01 1.82 18.84
N PHE A 11 -6.91 1.08 18.65
CA PHE A 11 -6.56 0.37 17.41
C PHE A 11 -6.64 -1.16 17.55
N ALA A 12 -7.34 -1.67 18.56
CA ALA A 12 -7.45 -3.12 18.80
C ALA A 12 -8.01 -3.89 17.58
N ALA A 13 -8.82 -3.25 16.74
CA ALA A 13 -9.34 -3.82 15.50
C ALA A 13 -8.26 -4.14 14.45
N LEU A 14 -7.08 -3.51 14.53
CA LEU A 14 -5.95 -3.77 13.64
C LEU A 14 -5.06 -4.92 14.12
N ARG A 15 -5.40 -5.57 15.24
CA ARG A 15 -4.65 -6.74 15.72
C ARG A 15 -4.59 -7.80 14.61
N ASP A 16 -3.42 -8.42 14.47
CA ASP A 16 -3.14 -9.48 13.48
C ASP A 16 -3.27 -9.05 12.01
N HIS A 17 -3.38 -7.75 11.71
CA HIS A 17 -3.33 -7.23 10.35
C HIS A 17 -1.92 -6.74 9.98
N LEU A 18 -1.58 -6.86 8.70
CA LEU A 18 -0.31 -6.37 8.15
C LEU A 18 -0.59 -5.25 7.16
N ALA A 19 0.27 -4.22 7.20
CA ALA A 19 0.35 -3.19 6.18
C ALA A 19 1.68 -3.34 5.44
N VAL A 20 1.64 -3.29 4.11
CA VAL A 20 2.82 -3.44 3.26
C VAL A 20 2.82 -2.36 2.19
N TYR A 21 4.02 -1.97 1.78
CA TYR A 21 4.20 -1.18 0.56
C TYR A 21 4.34 -2.16 -0.59
N ALA A 22 3.60 -1.98 -1.68
CA ALA A 22 3.64 -2.91 -2.79
C ALA A 22 5.00 -2.92 -3.52
N GLY A 23 5.70 -1.78 -3.56
CA GLY A 23 6.94 -1.60 -4.32
C GLY A 23 8.08 -2.56 -3.95
N PRO A 24 8.40 -2.76 -2.65
CA PRO A 24 9.47 -3.68 -2.24
C PRO A 24 9.13 -5.17 -2.27
N MET A 25 7.91 -5.57 -2.63
CA MET A 25 7.45 -6.95 -2.59
C MET A 25 7.64 -7.64 -3.95
N ASP A 26 7.85 -8.96 -3.97
CA ASP A 26 7.89 -9.73 -5.22
C ASP A 26 6.55 -9.67 -5.96
N ALA A 27 5.44 -9.79 -5.22
CA ALA A 27 4.10 -9.57 -5.73
C ALA A 27 3.11 -9.20 -4.62
N VAL A 28 2.14 -8.35 -4.97
CA VAL A 28 0.95 -8.06 -4.17
C VAL A 28 -0.26 -8.24 -5.08
N TRP A 29 -1.28 -8.92 -4.59
CA TRP A 29 -2.49 -9.26 -5.33
C TRP A 29 -3.72 -8.77 -4.56
N LEU A 30 -4.68 -8.21 -5.29
CA LEU A 30 -6.04 -7.96 -4.82
C LEU A 30 -6.94 -8.93 -5.60
N ASP A 31 -7.50 -9.91 -4.90
CA ASP A 31 -8.16 -11.05 -5.53
C ASP A 31 -7.25 -11.70 -6.60
N ASP A 32 -7.69 -11.73 -7.85
CA ASP A 32 -6.94 -12.27 -9.00
C ASP A 32 -6.13 -11.20 -9.77
N GLU A 33 -6.10 -9.95 -9.28
CA GLU A 33 -5.40 -8.84 -9.91
C GLU A 33 -4.06 -8.54 -9.22
N ARG A 34 -2.96 -8.57 -9.99
CA ARG A 34 -1.68 -8.06 -9.50
C ARG A 34 -1.69 -6.55 -9.50
N VAL A 35 -1.54 -5.94 -8.33
CA VAL A 35 -1.56 -4.49 -8.19
C VAL A 35 -0.26 -3.86 -8.70
N THR A 36 -0.36 -2.64 -9.23
CA THR A 36 0.81 -1.82 -9.60
C THR A 36 1.20 -0.92 -8.41
N PRO A 37 2.46 -0.90 -7.95
CA PRO A 37 2.87 0.02 -6.89
C PRO A 37 2.68 1.49 -7.30
N GLN A 38 2.24 2.32 -6.36
CA GLN A 38 2.16 3.76 -6.60
C GLN A 38 3.56 4.32 -6.94
N PRO A 39 3.68 5.21 -7.95
CA PRO A 39 4.99 5.69 -8.39
C PRO A 39 5.78 6.43 -7.30
N GLY A 40 7.10 6.51 -7.48
CA GLY A 40 8.00 7.35 -6.68
C GLY A 40 8.40 6.78 -5.31
N GLY A 41 7.86 5.63 -4.89
CA GLY A 41 8.32 4.87 -3.72
C GLY A 41 8.04 5.52 -2.35
N PHE A 42 7.61 6.78 -2.32
CA PHE A 42 7.23 7.48 -1.10
C PHE A 42 5.84 7.07 -0.61
N TYR A 43 4.88 6.96 -1.54
CA TYR A 43 3.52 6.57 -1.21
C TYR A 43 3.42 5.04 -1.18
N GLY A 44 2.86 4.51 -0.09
CA GLY A 44 2.65 3.07 0.09
C GLY A 44 1.42 2.52 -0.65
N GLY A 45 0.79 3.31 -1.52
CA GLY A 45 -0.40 2.92 -2.25
C GLY A 45 -0.14 1.89 -3.35
N TRP A 46 -1.22 1.32 -3.84
CA TRP A 46 -1.25 0.41 -4.98
C TRP A 46 -2.37 0.80 -5.94
N ILE A 47 -2.25 0.38 -7.19
CA ILE A 47 -3.12 0.76 -8.29
C ILE A 47 -3.68 -0.51 -8.94
N THR A 48 -5.00 -0.54 -9.10
CA THR A 48 -5.76 -1.54 -9.84
C THR A 48 -6.33 -0.93 -11.13
N ALA A 49 -6.81 -1.77 -12.04
CA ALA A 49 -7.31 -1.37 -13.36
C ALA A 49 -8.54 -0.44 -13.30
N GLU A 50 -9.29 -0.47 -12.19
CA GLU A 50 -10.43 0.42 -11.96
C GLU A 50 -10.03 1.85 -11.59
N LEU A 51 -8.80 2.07 -11.11
CA LEU A 51 -8.34 3.39 -10.70
C LEU A 51 -7.88 4.22 -11.90
N ILE A 52 -8.35 5.46 -11.97
CA ILE A 52 -7.95 6.42 -13.00
C ILE A 52 -7.09 7.53 -12.37
N GLY A 53 -5.95 7.81 -13.00
CA GLY A 53 -4.98 8.81 -12.54
C GLY A 53 -5.45 10.27 -12.72
N PRO A 54 -4.58 11.25 -12.40
CA PRO A 54 -3.15 11.09 -12.10
C PRO A 54 -2.87 10.53 -10.70
N PHE A 55 -1.81 9.74 -10.57
CA PHE A 55 -1.37 9.16 -9.29
C PHE A 55 -0.20 9.95 -8.72
N LYS A 56 -0.22 10.26 -7.41
CA LYS A 56 0.89 10.94 -6.75
C LYS A 56 2.17 10.11 -6.83
N GLY A 57 3.32 10.79 -6.89
CA GLY A 57 4.66 10.19 -6.96
C GLY A 57 5.22 10.05 -8.38
N GLY A 58 4.41 10.31 -9.43
CA GLY A 58 4.88 10.46 -10.80
C GLY A 58 5.38 11.88 -11.10
N PRO A 59 6.06 12.11 -12.25
CA PRO A 59 6.45 13.44 -12.69
C PRO A 59 5.26 14.41 -12.71
N GLY A 60 5.45 15.62 -12.19
CA GLY A 60 4.38 16.63 -12.15
C GLY A 60 3.31 16.43 -11.08
N THR A 61 3.46 15.45 -10.17
CA THR A 61 2.48 15.17 -9.09
C THR A 61 3.02 15.45 -7.67
N LEU A 62 4.18 16.10 -7.57
CA LEU A 62 4.79 16.53 -6.30
C LEU A 62 4.15 17.84 -5.81
N GLY A 63 3.88 17.94 -4.50
CA GLY A 63 3.43 19.19 -3.86
C GLY A 63 1.92 19.35 -3.63
N TRP A 64 1.14 18.26 -3.71
CA TRP A 64 -0.26 18.21 -3.26
C TRP A 64 -0.39 17.91 -1.77
#